data_AF-A0A2S6HS26-F1
#
_entry.id   AF-A0A2S6HS26-F1
#
_cell.length_a   1.000
_cell.length_b   1.000
_cell.length_c   1.000
_cell.angle_alpha   90.00
_cell.angle_beta   90.00
_cell.angle_gamma   90.00
#
_symmetry.space_group_name_H-M   'P 1'
#
loop_
_entity.id
_entity.type
_entity.pdbx_description
1 polymer ?
#
loop_
_entity_poly.entity_id
_entity_poly.type
_entity_poly.pdbx_seq_one_letter_code
_entity_poly.pdbx_strand_id
1 'polypeptide(L)' 'MNHDKLIAQVKDEYARIASSESQQHFHQTTTEITPEAYYEKLLSKVINEIDKGTFDNFKSGEEVVTAVANDKTWLSDWK' A
#
# COMPACT_ATOMS: atom_id res chain seq x y z
N MET A 1 -5.16 6.67 -16.52
CA MET A 1 -5.55 5.30 -16.14
C MET A 1 -6.84 5.42 -15.32
N ASN A 2 -7.78 4.46 -15.32
CA ASN A 2 -8.97 4.62 -14.47
C ASN A 2 -8.63 4.33 -13.01
N HIS A 3 -9.21 5.08 -12.07
CA HIS A 3 -9.04 4.88 -10.63
C HIS A 3 -9.34 3.43 -10.22
N ASP A 4 -10.40 2.80 -10.72
CA ASP A 4 -10.70 1.38 -10.45
C ASP A 4 -9.58 0.43 -10.86
N LYS A 5 -8.96 0.69 -12.02
CA LYS A 5 -7.86 -0.13 -12.53
C LYS A 5 -6.60 0.07 -11.68
N LEU A 6 -6.36 1.29 -11.22
CA LEU A 6 -5.24 1.61 -10.33
C LEU A 6 -5.44 0.95 -8.96
N ILE A 7 -6.64 1.05 -8.38
CA ILE A 7 -7.02 0.40 -7.13
C ILE A 7 -6.83 -1.12 -7.21
N ALA A 8 -7.25 -1.75 -8.31
CA ALA A 8 -7.07 -3.19 -8.48
C ALA A 8 -5.59 -3.60 -8.49
N GLN A 9 -4.73 -2.85 -9.18
CA GLN A 9 -3.28 -3.11 -9.19
C GLN A 9 -2.64 -2.90 -7.82
N VAL A 10 -3.02 -1.82 -7.13
CA VAL A 10 -2.51 -1.52 -5.78
C VAL A 10 -2.92 -2.60 -4.77
N LYS A 11 -4.16 -3.11 -4.87
CA LYS A 11 -4.63 -4.22 -4.04
C LYS A 11 -3.80 -5.49 -4.26
N ASP A 12 -3.53 -5.84 -5.52
CA ASP A 12 -2.73 -7.01 -5.87
C ASP A 12 -1.30 -6.90 -5.33
N GLU A 13 -0.67 -5.73 -5.51
CA GLU A 13 0.68 -5.47 -5.02
C GLU A 13 0.76 -5.55 -3.49
N TYR A 14 -0.17 -4.92 -2.76
CA TYR A 14 -0.19 -5.01 -1.30
C TYR A 14 -0.47 -6.43 -0.80
N ALA A 15 -1.33 -7.20 -1.46
CA ALA A 15 -1.56 -8.59 -1.12
C ALA A 15 -0.28 -9.44 -1.31
N ARG A 16 0.45 -9.20 -2.40
CA ARG A 16 1.73 -9.85 -2.69
C ARG A 16 2.80 -9.48 -1.68
N ILE A 17 2.92 -8.20 -1.32
CA ILE A 17 3.86 -7.73 -0.31
C ILE A 17 3.50 -8.30 1.06
N ALA A 18 2.24 -8.23 1.50
CA ALA A 18 1.81 -8.80 2.77
C ALA A 18 2.06 -10.31 2.85
N SER A 19 1.83 -11.05 1.75
CA SER A 19 2.12 -12.48 1.67
C SER A 19 3.62 -12.79 1.68
N SER A 20 4.44 -11.92 1.11
CA SER A 20 5.90 -12.06 1.09
C SER A 20 6.53 -11.68 2.43
N GLU A 21 6.08 -10.57 3.03
CA GLU A 21 6.55 -10.12 4.34
C GLU A 21 6.07 -11.04 5.45
N SER A 22 4.83 -11.52 5.45
CA SER A 22 4.35 -12.49 6.46
C SER A 22 5.22 -13.75 6.51
N GLN A 23 5.71 -14.24 5.37
CA GLN A 23 6.65 -15.38 5.31
C GLN A 23 8.04 -15.03 5.87
N GLN A 24 8.52 -13.80 5.64
CA GLN A 24 9.82 -13.34 6.16
C GLN A 24 9.76 -13.00 7.66
N HIS A 25 8.72 -12.26 8.10
CA HIS A 25 8.46 -11.87 9.49
C HIS A 25 8.09 -13.05 10.38
N PHE A 26 7.70 -14.20 9.82
CA PHE A 26 7.53 -15.43 10.60
C PHE A 26 8.81 -15.81 11.39
N HIS A 27 9.98 -15.36 10.93
CA HIS A 27 11.27 -15.62 11.59
C HIS A 27 11.76 -14.46 12.48
N GLN A 28 11.13 -13.27 12.44
CA GLN A 28 11.63 -12.05 13.08
C GLN A 28 10.51 -11.28 13.82
N THR A 29 10.33 -11.64 15.10
CA THR A 29 10.06 -10.81 16.31
C THR A 29 9.32 -9.45 16.25
N THR A 30 8.50 -9.23 17.29
CA THR A 30 8.27 -7.95 18.02
C THR A 30 7.79 -6.74 17.21
N THR A 31 6.61 -6.84 16.60
CA THR A 31 5.79 -5.66 16.30
C THR A 31 4.39 -5.91 16.85
N GLU A 32 3.81 -4.96 17.59
CA GLU A 32 2.46 -5.08 18.19
C GLU A 32 1.33 -5.21 17.15
N ILE A 33 1.67 -5.09 15.87
CA ILE A 33 0.78 -5.20 14.72
C ILE A 33 1.32 -6.24 13.75
N THR A 34 0.42 -7.09 13.24
CA THR A 34 0.73 -8.06 12.20
C THR A 34 0.96 -7.35 10.86
N PRO A 35 1.79 -7.92 9.97
CA PRO A 35 2.03 -7.35 8.63
C PRO A 35 0.71 -7.19 7.85
N GLU A 36 -0.24 -8.11 8.00
CA GLU A 36 -1.57 -8.01 7.40
C GLU A 36 -2.29 -6.72 7.82
N ALA A 37 -2.42 -6.47 9.13
CA ALA A 37 -3.11 -5.27 9.63
C ALA A 37 -2.42 -3.96 9.24
N TYR A 38 -1.08 -3.99 9.14
CA TYR A 38 -0.31 -2.86 8.65
C TYR A 38 -0.62 -2.56 7.18
N TYR A 39 -0.58 -3.57 6.31
CA TYR A 39 -0.85 -3.41 4.89
C TYR A 39 -2.31 -3.10 4.58
N GLU A 40 -3.26 -3.61 5.36
CA GLU A 40 -4.68 -3.25 5.22
C GLU A 40 -4.92 -1.76 5.51
N LYS A 41 -4.33 -1.23 6.58
CA LYS A 41 -4.40 0.22 6.89
C LYS A 41 -3.79 1.04 5.77
N LEU A 42 -2.65 0.60 5.26
CA LEU A 42 -1.90 1.30 4.23
C LEU A 42 -2.66 1.27 2.89
N LEU A 43 -3.19 0.12 2.49
CA LEU A 43 -4.07 -0.05 1.34
C LEU A 43 -5.30 0.87 1.42
N SER A 44 -5.98 0.91 2.57
CA SER A 44 -7.16 1.76 2.75
C SER A 44 -6.83 3.24 2.57
N LYS A 45 -5.66 3.69 3.07
CA LYS A 45 -5.17 5.06 2.88
C LYS A 45 -4.84 5.34 1.42
N VAL A 46 -4.13 4.43 0.76
CA VAL A 46 -3.78 4.58 -0.66
C VAL A 46 -5.03 4.67 -1.53
N ILE A 47 -6.02 3.80 -1.31
CA ILE A 47 -7.30 3.85 -2.06
C ILE A 47 -7.97 5.22 -1.90
N ASN A 48 -8.01 5.76 -0.68
CA ASN A 48 -8.59 7.07 -0.41
C ASN A 48 -7.83 8.20 -1.14
N GLU A 49 -6.50 8.13 -1.20
CA GLU A 49 -5.69 9.10 -1.94
C GLU A 49 -5.81 8.93 -3.48
N ILE A 50 -6.01 7.70 -3.96
CA ILE A 50 -6.37 7.44 -5.38
C ILE A 50 -7.70 8.10 -5.71
N ASP A 51 -8.72 7.93 -4.86
CA ASP A 51 -10.05 8.50 -5.07
C ASP A 51 -10.02 10.05 -5.12
N LYS A 52 -9.16 10.66 -4.29
CA LYS A 52 -8.88 12.11 -4.32
C LYS A 52 -8.11 12.59 -5.54
N GLY A 53 -7.54 11.68 -6.34
CA GLY A 53 -6.70 12.01 -7.49
C GLY A 53 -5.24 12.33 -7.14
N THR A 54 -4.77 12.07 -5.92
CA THR A 54 -3.36 12.27 -5.50
C THR A 54 -2.39 11.50 -6.39
N PHE A 55 -2.81 10.32 -6.86
CA PHE A 55 -2.01 9.43 -7.69
C PHE A 55 -2.37 9.46 -9.19
N ASP A 56 -3.12 10.45 -9.67
CA ASP A 56 -3.55 10.50 -11.08
C ASP A 56 -2.35 10.61 -12.06
N ASN A 57 -1.24 11.17 -11.58
CA ASN A 57 0.01 11.28 -12.36
C ASN A 57 0.79 9.96 -12.49
N PHE A 58 0.39 8.90 -11.78
CA PHE A 58 1.05 7.60 -11.79
C PHE A 58 0.52 6.71 -12.91
N LYS A 59 1.39 5.89 -13.50
CA LYS A 59 1.01 5.05 -14.65
C LYS A 59 0.62 3.64 -14.25
N SER A 60 1.02 3.18 -13.05
CA SER A 60 0.76 1.83 -12.54
C SER A 60 0.58 1.79 -11.02
N GLY A 61 -0.10 0.76 -10.51
CA GLY A 61 -0.26 0.55 -9.08
C GLY A 61 1.07 0.25 -8.37
N GLU A 62 2.01 -0.41 -9.05
CA GLU A 62 3.37 -0.64 -8.56
C GLU A 62 4.10 0.68 -8.25
N GLU A 63 3.99 1.69 -9.13
CA GLU A 63 4.63 2.99 -8.89
C GLU A 63 4.01 3.69 -7.68
N VAL A 64 2.69 3.58 -7.48
CA VAL A 64 2.00 4.14 -6.33
C VAL A 64 2.48 3.48 -5.03
N VAL A 65 2.49 2.15 -5.01
CA VAL A 65 2.90 1.36 -3.84
C VAL A 65 4.37 1.64 -3.52
N THR A 66 5.22 1.71 -4.54
CA THR A 66 6.64 2.04 -4.40
C THR A 66 6.83 3.46 -3.88
N ALA A 67 6.13 4.46 -4.43
CA ALA A 67 6.23 5.84 -3.96
C ALA A 67 5.80 5.98 -2.50
N VAL A 68 4.70 5.32 -2.11
CA VAL A 68 4.20 5.33 -0.74
C VAL A 68 5.14 4.58 0.22
N ALA A 69 5.74 3.48 -0.23
CA ALA A 69 6.71 2.73 0.56
C ALA A 69 8.01 3.52 0.79
N ASN A 70 8.45 4.29 -0.21
CA ASN A 70 9.62 5.17 -0.10
C ASN A 70 9.33 6.44 0.68
N ASP A 71 8.15 7.03 0.48
CA ASP A 71 7.76 8.29 1.09
C ASP A 71 6.32 8.23 1.59
N LYS A 72 6.16 8.28 2.92
CA LYS A 72 4.82 8.18 3.53
C LYS A 72 4.05 9.50 3.53
N THR A 73 4.65 10.60 3.06
CA THR A 73 3.97 11.91 3.01
C THR A 73 2.88 11.95 1.94
N TRP A 74 2.94 11.02 0.97
CA TRP A 74 1.83 10.74 0.04
C TRP A 74 0.54 10.32 0.74
N LEU A 75 0.63 9.76 1.94
CA LEU A 75 -0.53 9.37 2.75
C LEU A 75 -0.88 10.47 3.73
N SER A 76 -1.95 11.20 3.42
CA SER A 76 -2.53 12.16 4.35
C SER A 76 -2.83 11.49 5.70
N ASP A 77 -2.29 12.07 6.78
CA ASP A 77 -2.51 11.60 8.15
C ASP A 77 -1.91 10.20 8.43
N TRP A 78 -0.74 9.91 7.85
CA TRP A 78 0.08 8.76 8.22
C TRP A 78 1.02 9.12 9.38
N LYS A 79 0.84 8.49 10.55
CA LYS A 79 1.56 8.80 11.79
C LYS A 79 1.98 7.54 12.51
#